data_AF-A0A6G0TKI0-F1
#
_entry.id   AF-A0A6G0TKI0-F1
#
_cell.length_a   1.000
_cell.length_b   1.000
_cell.length_c   1.000
_cell.angle_alpha   90.00
_cell.angle_beta   90.00
_cell.angle_gamma   90.00
#
_symmetry.space_group_name_H-M   'P 1'
#
loop_
_entity.id
_entity.type
_entity.pdbx_description
1 polymer ?
#
loop_
_entity_poly.entity_id
_entity_poly.type
_entity_poly.pdbx_seq_one_letter_code
_entity_poly.pdbx_strand_id
1 'polypeptide(L)'
;MKNIVFCGPLVIALKRGLNKRYMESKTCQVASCMVPKFKLKWAVEDDRNNIKNTLMETILDNALKNSQENLQLTPNPTSIENHNCDIEDDFFNFVENNVSNSNNDFKLLVENYLSNKNIKSPLDLPNPLKHLYIKIQYCCPFIAHVERLFSAGGQLFNKSRGSMADQNFEMT
;
A
#
# COMPACT_ATOMS: atom_id res chain seq x y z
N MET A 1 10.08 26.51 19.50
CA MET A 1 8.83 26.00 20.10
C MET A 1 8.76 26.38 21.59
N LYS A 2 8.55 27.66 21.94
CA LYS A 2 8.57 28.12 23.35
C LYS A 2 7.17 28.33 23.97
N ASN A 3 6.08 28.09 23.25
CA ASN A 3 4.73 28.47 23.67
C ASN A 3 3.77 27.30 23.97
N ILE A 4 4.26 26.06 24.12
CA ILE A 4 3.41 24.88 24.38
C ILE A 4 3.75 24.29 25.74
N VAL A 5 3.43 25.00 26.82
CA VAL A 5 3.85 24.66 28.19
C VAL A 5 3.11 23.42 28.73
N PHE A 6 1.84 23.21 28.35
CA PHE A 6 1.01 22.12 28.88
C PHE A 6 1.00 20.85 28.02
N CYS A 7 1.33 20.93 26.73
CA CYS A 7 1.27 19.78 25.81
C CYS A 7 2.64 19.11 25.59
N GLY A 8 3.68 19.49 26.36
CA GLY A 8 5.01 18.90 26.29
C GLY A 8 5.00 17.36 26.29
N PRO A 9 4.31 16.71 27.26
CA PRO A 9 4.19 15.25 27.28
C PRO A 9 3.54 14.67 26.03
N LEU A 10 2.51 15.32 25.49
CA LEU A 10 1.83 14.89 24.25
C LEU A 10 2.76 15.00 23.03
N VAL A 11 3.51 16.11 22.91
CA VAL A 11 4.49 16.29 21.84
C VAL A 11 5.59 15.24 21.92
N ILE A 12 6.08 14.93 23.12
CA ILE A 12 7.08 13.87 23.33
C ILE A 12 6.51 12.50 22.96
N ALA A 13 5.30 12.18 23.39
CA ALA A 13 4.64 10.91 23.08
C ALA A 13 4.40 10.75 21.58
N LEU A 14 3.94 11.79 20.89
CA LEU A 14 3.77 11.81 19.44
C LEU A 14 5.09 11.63 18.71
N LYS A 15 6.13 12.38 19.09
CA LYS A 15 7.46 12.26 18.49
C LYS A 15 8.03 10.85 18.66
N ARG A 16 7.89 10.27 19.85
CA ARG A 16 8.32 8.89 20.14
C ARG A 16 7.52 7.87 19.33
N GLY A 17 6.21 8.04 19.24
CA GLY A 17 5.33 7.15 18.46
C GLY A 17 5.63 7.20 16.96
N LEU A 18 5.84 8.39 16.42
CA LEU A 18 6.20 8.60 15.02
C LEU A 18 7.58 8.00 14.71
N ASN A 19 8.58 8.23 15.57
CA ASN A 19 9.90 7.65 15.38
C ASN A 19 9.84 6.12 15.38
N LYS A 20 9.23 5.52 16.41
CA LYS A 20 9.11 4.08 16.53
C LYS A 20 8.37 3.44 15.36
N ARG A 21 7.27 4.06 14.91
CA ARG A 21 6.38 3.46 13.89
C ARG A 21 6.84 3.71 12.46
N TYR A 22 7.39 4.89 12.16
CA TYR A 22 7.68 5.29 10.78
C TYR A 22 9.16 5.47 10.47
N MET A 23 9.97 5.86 11.46
CA MET A 23 11.38 6.19 11.23
C MET A 23 12.30 4.99 11.46
N GLU A 24 11.95 4.05 12.35
CA GLU A 24 12.81 2.89 12.68
C GLU A 24 12.57 1.67 11.77
N SER A 25 11.35 1.49 11.26
CA SER A 25 10.99 0.31 10.45
C SER A 25 11.22 0.55 8.97
N LYS A 26 12.08 -0.27 8.34
CA LYS A 26 12.36 -0.23 6.88
C LYS A 26 11.10 -0.27 6.04
N THR A 27 10.13 -1.13 6.39
CA THR A 27 8.87 -1.26 5.64
C THR A 27 8.02 0.01 5.74
N CYS A 28 7.99 0.65 6.90
CA CYS A 28 7.27 1.90 7.10
C CYS A 28 7.97 3.09 6.44
N GLN A 29 9.31 3.08 6.37
CA GLN A 29 10.07 4.07 5.60
C GLN A 29 9.76 3.95 4.10
N VAL A 30 9.75 2.74 3.55
CA VAL A 30 9.36 2.49 2.14
C VAL A 30 7.91 2.90 1.90
N ALA A 31 6.98 2.53 2.78
CA ALA A 31 5.57 2.94 2.70
C ALA A 31 5.42 4.47 2.66
N SER A 32 6.12 5.16 3.57
CA SER A 32 6.09 6.62 3.66
C SER A 32 6.71 7.28 2.43
N CYS A 33 7.75 6.69 1.86
CA CYS A 33 8.40 7.14 0.63
C CYS A 33 7.47 7.03 -0.59
N MET A 34 6.61 6.01 -0.62
CA MET A 34 5.67 5.79 -1.73
C MET A 34 4.50 6.79 -1.74
N VAL A 35 4.27 7.54 -0.66
CA VAL A 35 3.23 8.58 -0.64
C VAL A 35 3.74 9.83 -1.38
N PRO A 36 3.14 10.23 -2.53
CA PRO A 36 3.68 11.29 -3.40
C PRO A 36 3.87 12.66 -2.73
N LYS A 37 3.08 12.97 -1.71
CA LYS A 37 3.17 14.23 -0.95
C LYS A 37 4.39 14.27 -0.01
N PHE A 38 4.76 13.12 0.56
CA PHE A 38 5.80 13.00 1.58
C PHE A 38 7.16 12.64 0.97
N LYS A 39 7.22 11.63 0.11
CA LYS A 39 8.47 11.11 -0.49
C LYS A 39 9.59 11.01 0.55
N LEU A 40 10.70 11.71 0.33
CA LEU A 40 11.85 11.79 1.22
C LEU A 40 11.95 13.12 1.99
N LYS A 41 10.92 13.98 1.96
CA LYS A 41 10.96 15.30 2.61
C LYS A 41 11.09 15.22 4.14
N TRP A 42 10.63 14.13 4.73
CA TRP A 42 10.68 13.89 6.17
C TRP A 42 12.02 13.29 6.63
N ALA A 43 12.78 12.68 5.72
CA ALA A 43 14.01 11.96 6.04
C ALA A 43 15.22 12.91 6.15
N VAL A 44 16.09 12.60 7.11
CA VAL A 44 17.41 13.22 7.28
C VAL A 44 18.26 12.92 6.05
N GLU A 45 19.08 13.86 5.60
CA GLU A 45 19.82 13.76 4.33
C GLU A 45 20.69 12.50 4.25
N ASP A 46 21.34 12.12 5.35
CA ASP A 46 22.17 10.93 5.45
C ASP A 46 21.36 9.63 5.23
N ASP A 47 20.11 9.60 5.71
CA ASP A 47 19.23 8.43 5.60
C ASP A 47 18.51 8.34 4.25
N ARG A 48 18.43 9.44 3.48
CA ARG A 48 17.71 9.47 2.20
C ARG A 48 18.26 8.44 1.21
N ASN A 49 19.59 8.30 1.15
CA ASN A 49 20.23 7.35 0.26
C ASN A 49 19.95 5.91 0.68
N ASN A 50 19.97 5.64 1.99
CA ASN A 50 19.65 4.33 2.54
C ASN A 50 18.18 3.93 2.26
N ILE A 51 17.25 4.86 2.45
CA ILE A 51 15.81 4.65 2.16
C ILE A 51 15.59 4.44 0.66
N LYS A 52 16.30 5.20 -0.20
CA LYS A 52 16.24 5.01 -1.66
C LYS A 52 16.73 3.62 -2.08
N ASN A 53 17.82 3.13 -1.50
CA ASN A 53 18.33 1.79 -1.77
C ASN A 53 17.34 0.71 -1.30
N THR A 54 16.80 0.87 -0.09
CA THR A 54 15.78 -0.04 0.45
C THR A 54 14.53 -0.08 -0.43
N LEU A 55 14.08 1.07 -0.95
CA LEU A 55 12.98 1.15 -1.91
C LEU A 55 13.30 0.38 -3.20
N MET A 56 14.51 0.53 -3.74
CA MET A 56 14.94 -0.17 -4.95
C MET A 56 14.96 -1.69 -4.73
N GLU A 57 15.56 -2.17 -3.64
CA GLU A 57 15.55 -3.58 -3.26
C GLU A 57 14.12 -4.13 -3.14
N THR A 58 13.23 -3.37 -2.49
CA THR A 58 11.83 -3.80 -2.32
C THR A 58 11.08 -3.90 -3.65
N ILE A 59 11.35 -3.01 -4.61
CA ILE A 59 10.76 -3.07 -5.96
C ILE A 59 11.25 -4.31 -6.71
N LEU A 60 12.56 -4.61 -6.64
CA LEU A 60 13.15 -5.78 -7.27
C LEU A 60 12.59 -7.07 -6.68
N ASP A 61 12.54 -7.17 -5.35
CA ASP A 61 11.97 -8.32 -4.65
C ASP A 61 10.49 -8.53 -5.02
N ASN A 62 9.73 -7.44 -5.17
CA ASN A 62 8.32 -7.53 -5.56
C ASN A 62 8.15 -7.94 -7.03
N ALA A 63 8.99 -7.44 -7.93
CA ALA A 63 8.97 -7.83 -9.34
C ALA A 63 9.29 -9.32 -9.51
N LEU A 64 10.32 -9.83 -8.80
CA LEU A 64 10.68 -11.25 -8.80
C LEU A 64 9.54 -12.15 -8.31
N LYS A 65 8.87 -11.77 -7.22
CA LYS A 65 7.73 -12.53 -6.67
C LYS A 65 6.55 -12.55 -7.63
N ASN A 66 6.21 -11.42 -8.23
CA ASN A 66 5.10 -11.37 -9.20
C ASN A 66 5.39 -12.22 -10.46
N SER A 67 6.64 -12.25 -10.94
CA SER A 67 7.02 -13.14 -12.05
C SER A 67 6.88 -14.63 -11.69
N GLN A 68 7.12 -15.01 -10.44
CA GLN A 68 6.95 -16.39 -9.96
C GLN A 68 5.49 -16.76 -9.72
N GLU A 69 4.66 -15.84 -9.26
CA GLU A 69 3.22 -16.05 -9.05
C GLU A 69 2.46 -16.16 -10.38
N ASN A 70 2.81 -15.35 -11.39
CA ASN A 70 2.20 -15.45 -12.74
C ASN A 70 2.54 -16.76 -13.48
N LEU A 71 3.66 -17.41 -13.15
CA LEU A 71 3.99 -18.74 -13.71
C LEU A 71 3.14 -19.86 -13.10
N GLN A 72 2.50 -19.64 -11.95
CA GLN A 72 1.65 -20.63 -11.26
C GLN A 72 0.16 -20.50 -11.61
N LEU A 73 -0.21 -19.45 -12.36
CA LEU A 73 -1.59 -19.12 -12.75
C LEU A 73 -1.90 -19.47 -14.22
N THR A 74 -1.25 -20.48 -14.82
CA THR A 74 -1.78 -21.06 -16.07
C THR A 74 -3.08 -21.80 -15.76
N PRO A 75 -4.26 -21.35 -16.24
CA PRO A 75 -5.49 -22.08 -16.03
C PRO A 75 -5.51 -23.27 -16.98
N ASN A 76 -5.76 -24.46 -16.45
CA ASN A 76 -6.16 -25.61 -17.26
C ASN A 76 -7.38 -25.20 -18.12
N PRO A 77 -7.45 -25.61 -19.40
CA PRO A 77 -8.61 -25.31 -20.23
C PRO A 77 -9.73 -26.27 -19.82
N THR A 78 -10.72 -25.77 -19.09
CA THR A 78 -11.99 -26.48 -18.93
C THR A 78 -13.11 -25.45 -19.07
N SER A 79 -13.68 -25.47 -20.28
CA SER A 79 -15.07 -25.15 -20.65
C SER A 79 -15.96 -24.52 -19.56
N ILE A 80 -16.60 -23.39 -19.87
CA ILE A 80 -18.08 -23.22 -19.98
C ILE A 80 -18.42 -21.79 -20.44
N GLU A 81 -19.08 -21.74 -21.60
CA GLU A 81 -20.13 -20.85 -22.11
C GLU A 81 -20.28 -19.40 -21.63
N ASN A 82 -20.20 -18.50 -22.61
CA ASN A 82 -21.00 -17.29 -22.85
C ASN A 82 -21.91 -16.81 -21.71
N HIS A 83 -21.50 -15.71 -21.08
CA HIS A 83 -22.46 -14.66 -20.72
C HIS A 83 -21.80 -13.29 -20.93
N ASN A 84 -22.42 -12.48 -21.81
CA ASN A 84 -22.10 -11.06 -21.98
C ASN A 84 -22.22 -10.36 -20.62
N CYS A 85 -21.12 -9.81 -20.13
CA CYS A 85 -21.11 -8.74 -19.15
C CYS A 85 -20.03 -7.73 -19.58
N ASP A 86 -20.44 -6.47 -19.67
CA ASP A 86 -19.66 -5.33 -20.14
C ASP A 86 -18.29 -5.24 -19.48
N ILE A 87 -17.25 -5.17 -20.31
CA ILE A 87 -15.83 -5.02 -19.95
C ILE A 87 -15.51 -3.53 -19.71
N GLU A 88 -16.35 -2.83 -18.97
CA GLU A 88 -16.10 -1.45 -18.56
C GLU A 88 -15.75 -1.48 -17.06
N ASP A 89 -14.48 -1.20 -16.76
CA ASP A 89 -13.92 -0.85 -15.46
C ASP A 89 -13.90 -1.93 -14.35
N ASP A 90 -13.25 -3.06 -14.61
CA ASP A 90 -12.79 -3.89 -13.50
C ASP A 90 -11.59 -3.20 -12.81
N PHE A 91 -11.80 -2.66 -11.60
CA PHE A 91 -10.83 -1.88 -10.79
C PHE A 91 -9.48 -2.59 -10.59
N PHE A 92 -9.44 -3.91 -10.80
CA PHE A 92 -8.26 -4.76 -10.70
C PHE A 92 -7.70 -5.26 -12.05
N ASN A 93 -8.32 -4.92 -13.19
CA ASN A 93 -7.77 -5.24 -14.50
C ASN A 93 -6.65 -4.26 -14.88
N PHE A 94 -5.46 -4.53 -14.38
CA PHE A 94 -4.26 -3.88 -14.88
C PHE A 94 -3.83 -4.60 -16.17
N VAL A 95 -3.94 -3.91 -17.31
CA VAL A 95 -3.38 -4.39 -18.59
C VAL A 95 -1.90 -4.69 -18.38
N GLU A 96 -1.58 -5.97 -18.37
CA GLU A 96 -0.25 -6.49 -18.07
C GLU A 96 0.68 -6.25 -19.26
N ASN A 97 1.23 -5.04 -19.33
CA ASN A 97 2.34 -4.76 -20.23
C ASN A 97 3.58 -5.45 -19.64
N ASN A 98 3.82 -6.69 -20.08
CA ASN A 98 5.02 -7.47 -19.83
C ASN A 98 6.24 -6.75 -20.44
N VAL A 99 6.72 -5.71 -19.77
CA VAL A 99 8.01 -5.09 -20.05
C VAL A 99 9.04 -5.79 -19.17
N SER A 100 9.95 -6.51 -19.81
CA SER A 100 11.16 -7.08 -19.21
C SER A 100 12.06 -5.94 -18.71
N ASN A 101 11.72 -5.36 -17.57
CA ASN A 101 12.45 -4.26 -16.97
C ASN A 101 13.79 -4.77 -16.42
N SER A 102 14.88 -4.19 -16.92
CA SER A 102 16.21 -4.43 -16.39
C SER A 102 16.41 -3.67 -15.06
N ASN A 103 17.40 -4.08 -14.26
CA ASN A 103 17.72 -3.40 -12.98
C ASN A 103 18.01 -1.89 -13.14
N ASN A 104 18.52 -1.47 -14.30
CA ASN A 104 18.78 -0.06 -14.61
C ASN A 104 17.47 0.73 -14.81
N ASP A 105 16.42 0.09 -15.32
CA ASP A 105 15.12 0.72 -15.56
C ASP A 105 14.42 1.05 -14.25
N PHE A 106 14.53 0.18 -13.24
CA PHE A 106 13.96 0.43 -11.91
C PHE A 106 14.68 1.56 -11.16
N LYS A 107 16.00 1.68 -11.33
CA LYS A 107 16.76 2.78 -10.74
C LYS A 107 16.31 4.13 -11.33
N LEU A 108 16.18 4.19 -12.65
CA LEU A 108 15.69 5.38 -13.35
C LEU A 108 14.25 5.71 -12.96
N LEU A 109 13.40 4.69 -12.80
CA LEU A 109 12.01 4.83 -12.36
C LEU A 109 11.93 5.49 -10.98
N VAL A 110 12.71 5.01 -10.01
CA VAL A 110 12.76 5.56 -8.65
C VAL A 110 13.29 6.98 -8.65
N GLU A 111 14.35 7.27 -9.40
CA GLU A 111 14.93 8.62 -9.51
C GLU A 111 13.95 9.62 -10.14
N ASN A 112 13.26 9.20 -11.20
CA ASN A 112 12.23 10.01 -11.83
C ASN A 112 11.07 10.26 -10.85
N TYR A 113 10.56 9.21 -10.19
CA TYR A 113 9.51 9.35 -9.18
C TYR A 113 9.90 10.33 -8.07
N LEU A 114 11.09 10.19 -7.48
CA LEU A 114 11.53 11.05 -6.38
C LEU A 114 11.68 12.52 -6.81
N SER A 115 12.16 12.76 -8.03
CA SER A 115 12.40 14.10 -8.58
C SER A 115 11.12 14.77 -9.12
N ASN A 116 10.13 14.00 -9.56
CA ASN A 116 8.95 14.51 -10.25
C ASN A 116 7.93 15.14 -9.28
N LYS A 117 7.77 16.47 -9.31
CA LYS A 117 6.82 17.21 -8.45
C LYS A 117 5.36 17.13 -8.91
N ASN A 118 5.09 16.61 -10.10
CA ASN A 118 3.75 16.60 -10.70
C ASN A 118 2.89 15.41 -10.25
N ILE A 119 3.52 14.32 -9.78
CA ILE A 119 2.82 13.16 -9.21
C ILE A 119 2.20 13.58 -7.88
N LYS A 120 0.88 13.73 -7.86
CA LYS A 120 0.12 14.20 -6.68
C LYS A 120 -0.77 13.10 -6.11
N SER A 121 -1.23 12.19 -6.97
CA SER A 121 -2.10 11.07 -6.61
C SER A 121 -1.38 9.72 -6.72
N PRO A 122 -1.75 8.72 -5.89
CA PRO A 122 -1.31 7.35 -6.08
C PRO A 122 -1.65 6.75 -7.46
N LEU A 123 -2.70 7.26 -8.11
CA LEU A 123 -3.12 6.83 -9.45
C LEU A 123 -2.11 7.21 -10.54
N ASP A 124 -1.36 8.30 -10.33
CA ASP A 124 -0.37 8.83 -11.27
C ASP A 124 0.96 8.05 -11.21
N LEU A 125 1.09 7.05 -10.32
CA LEU A 125 2.32 6.26 -10.24
C LEU A 125 2.43 5.30 -11.45
N PRO A 126 3.66 5.11 -11.96
CA PRO A 126 3.95 4.02 -12.90
C PRO A 126 3.57 2.65 -12.34
N ASN A 127 3.16 1.72 -13.22
CA ASN A 127 2.63 0.40 -12.83
C ASN A 127 3.48 -0.36 -11.80
N PRO A 128 4.82 -0.47 -11.93
CA PRO A 128 5.63 -1.21 -10.94
C PRO A 128 5.56 -0.59 -9.53
N LEU A 129 5.55 0.75 -9.44
CA LEU A 129 5.42 1.46 -8.17
C LEU A 129 3.99 1.41 -7.64
N LYS A 130 2.98 1.41 -8.53
CA LYS A 130 1.56 1.31 -8.18
C LYS A 130 1.24 -0.04 -7.53
N HIS A 131 1.70 -1.16 -8.09
CA HIS A 131 1.54 -2.48 -7.48
C HIS A 131 2.20 -2.54 -6.10
N LEU A 132 3.40 -2.00 -5.96
CA LEU A 132 4.09 -1.98 -4.68
C LEU A 132 3.39 -1.06 -3.66
N TYR A 133 2.88 0.09 -4.10
CA TYR A 133 2.10 1.01 -3.26
C TYR A 133 0.87 0.32 -2.67
N ILE A 134 0.10 -0.39 -3.50
CA ILE A 134 -1.08 -1.15 -3.06
C ILE A 134 -0.65 -2.20 -2.03
N LYS A 135 0.33 -3.05 -2.37
CA LYS A 135 0.79 -4.13 -1.48
C LYS A 135 1.23 -3.61 -0.10
N ILE A 136 2.03 -2.55 -0.07
CA ILE A 136 2.56 -2.01 1.19
C ILE A 136 1.46 -1.29 1.99
N GLN A 137 0.56 -0.56 1.34
CA GLN A 137 -0.48 0.19 2.02
C GLN A 137 -1.55 -0.74 2.63
N TYR A 138 -1.86 -1.86 1.97
CA TYR A 138 -2.73 -2.90 2.51
C TYR A 138 -2.10 -3.64 3.71
N CYS A 139 -0.77 -3.79 3.75
CA CYS A 139 -0.07 -4.36 4.90
C CYS A 139 0.17 -3.36 6.06
N CYS A 140 0.02 -2.06 5.81
CA CYS A 140 0.16 -1.03 6.84
C CYS A 140 -1.12 -1.03 7.72
N PRO A 141 -1.02 -0.94 9.07
CA PRO A 141 -2.12 -1.20 10.01
C PRO A 141 -3.26 -0.14 10.02
N PHE A 142 -3.57 0.50 8.89
CA PHE A 142 -4.72 1.38 8.72
C PHE A 142 -6.07 0.63 8.59
N ILE A 143 -6.04 -0.69 8.79
CA ILE A 143 -7.20 -1.60 8.92
C ILE A 143 -8.10 -1.21 10.12
N ALA A 144 -7.76 -0.18 10.88
CA ALA A 144 -8.65 0.47 11.84
C ALA A 144 -10.05 0.81 11.27
N HIS A 145 -10.19 1.01 9.95
CA HIS A 145 -11.51 1.15 9.31
C HIS A 145 -12.33 -0.13 9.39
N VAL A 146 -11.69 -1.28 9.18
CA VAL A 146 -12.30 -2.60 9.31
C VAL A 146 -12.56 -2.90 10.78
N GLU A 147 -11.66 -2.54 11.71
CA GLU A 147 -11.97 -2.63 13.15
C GLU A 147 -13.15 -1.74 13.55
N ARG A 148 -13.29 -0.53 12.99
CA ARG A 148 -14.45 0.34 13.25
C ARG A 148 -15.73 -0.25 12.64
N LEU A 149 -15.63 -0.83 11.44
CA LEU A 149 -16.74 -1.54 10.80
C LEU A 149 -17.19 -2.73 11.64
N PHE A 150 -16.25 -3.55 12.15
CA PHE A 150 -16.55 -4.67 13.03
C PHE A 150 -16.88 -4.26 14.47
N SER A 151 -16.45 -3.09 14.94
CA SER A 151 -16.86 -2.55 16.24
C SER A 151 -18.31 -2.07 16.20
N ALA A 152 -18.72 -1.40 15.12
CA ALA A 152 -20.12 -1.06 14.88
C ALA A 152 -20.94 -2.33 14.57
N GLY A 153 -20.38 -3.23 13.76
CA GLY A 153 -20.97 -4.52 13.39
C GLY A 153 -21.07 -5.51 14.55
N GLY A 154 -20.27 -5.36 15.60
CA GLY A 154 -20.29 -6.21 16.78
C GLY A 154 -21.64 -6.22 17.51
N GLN A 155 -22.50 -5.22 17.26
CA GLN A 155 -23.88 -5.21 17.76
C GLN A 155 -24.77 -6.26 17.07
N LEU A 156 -24.46 -6.64 15.83
CA LEU A 156 -25.14 -7.71 15.08
C LEU A 156 -24.68 -9.11 15.54
N PHE A 157 -23.42 -9.26 15.96
CA PHE A 157 -22.87 -10.54 16.41
C PHE A 157 -23.10 -10.84 17.90
N ASN A 158 -23.41 -9.82 18.71
CA ASN A 158 -23.78 -10.00 20.10
C ASN A 158 -25.28 -10.31 20.24
N LYS A 159 -25.68 -11.07 21.27
CA LYS A 159 -27.09 -11.32 21.63
C LYS A 159 -27.81 -10.02 21.98
N SER A 160 -28.29 -9.32 20.95
CA SER A 160 -29.07 -8.09 21.02
C SER A 160 -30.30 -8.22 20.11
N ARG A 161 -31.27 -7.30 20.21
CA ARG A 161 -32.47 -7.32 19.34
C ARG A 161 -32.15 -7.20 17.85
N GLY A 162 -30.97 -6.71 17.48
CA GLY A 162 -30.51 -6.58 16.10
C GLY A 162 -29.60 -7.71 15.64
N SER A 163 -29.52 -8.83 16.37
CA SER A 163 -28.61 -9.92 16.02
C SER A 163 -29.04 -10.61 14.72
N MET A 164 -28.10 -10.78 13.79
CA MET A 164 -28.29 -11.46 12.51
C MET A 164 -27.36 -12.67 12.46
N ALA A 165 -27.84 -13.79 11.91
CA ALA A 165 -27.01 -14.98 11.67
C ALA A 165 -26.06 -14.74 10.49
N ASP A 166 -24.89 -15.38 10.49
CA ASP A 166 -23.85 -15.23 9.46
C ASP A 166 -24.40 -15.42 8.04
N GLN A 167 -25.32 -16.36 7.85
CA GLN A 167 -25.99 -16.63 6.56
C GLN A 167 -26.74 -15.41 5.98
N ASN A 168 -27.27 -14.53 6.84
CA ASN A 168 -27.97 -13.31 6.40
C ASN A 168 -27.01 -12.11 6.32
N PHE A 169 -25.88 -12.17 7.03
CA PHE A 169 -24.87 -11.11 7.02
C PHE A 169 -23.96 -11.21 5.78
N GLU A 170 -23.56 -12.43 5.40
CA GLU A 170 -22.65 -12.71 4.30
C GLU A 170 -23.36 -12.99 2.96
N MET A 171 -24.57 -12.46 2.74
CA MET A 171 -25.30 -12.71 1.49
C MET A 171 -24.44 -12.33 0.27
N THR A 172 -24.07 -13.35 -0.52
CA THR A 172 -23.34 -13.27 -1.78
C THR A 172 -24.19 -12.65 -2.89
#